data_AF-A0A6B3W4D7-F1
#
_entry.id   AF-A0A6B3W4D7-F1
#
_cell.length_a   1.000
_cell.length_b   1.000
_cell.length_c   1.000
_cell.angle_alpha   90.00
_cell.angle_beta   90.00
_cell.angle_gamma   90.00
#
_symmetry.space_group_name_H-M   'P 1'
#
loop_
_entity.id
_entity.type
_entity.pdbx_description
1 polymer ?
#
loop_
_entity_poly.entity_id
_entity_poly.type
_entity_poly.pdbx_seq_one_letter_code
_entity_poly.pdbx_strand_id
1 'polypeptide(L)'
;MVRKKKVWTQKEDKILIEIVTCYKNSGKTQTEAFKDAGQKLQRTAAACRYRWNNKLRKNENEKGHPISGREDCNKLNLETIIEHLQTLKIEQLENNRLKSENEMIKSDHLKLKNELKEREKQFAELRRKYRGLMNVISEAKDSIEN
;
A
#
# COMPACT_ATOMS: atom_id res chain seq x y z
N MET A 1 19.69 25.86 -32.26
CA MET A 1 18.63 24.83 -32.42
C MET A 1 17.68 24.91 -31.23
N VAL A 2 16.51 25.52 -31.40
CA VAL A 2 15.51 25.63 -30.33
C VAL A 2 14.83 24.27 -30.16
N ARG A 3 15.09 23.59 -29.03
CA ARG A 3 14.42 22.33 -28.67
C ARG A 3 12.94 22.62 -28.45
N LYS A 4 12.09 22.28 -29.42
CA LYS A 4 10.64 22.43 -29.35
C LYS A 4 10.12 21.69 -28.11
N LYS A 5 9.55 22.40 -27.14
CA LYS A 5 8.92 21.78 -25.95
C LYS A 5 7.77 20.89 -26.46
N LYS A 6 7.95 19.57 -26.39
CA LYS A 6 6.95 18.59 -26.83
C LYS A 6 5.77 18.68 -25.86
N VAL A 7 4.71 19.34 -26.31
CA VAL A 7 3.46 19.53 -25.55
C VAL A 7 2.89 18.17 -25.19
N TRP A 8 2.39 18.02 -23.98
CA TRP A 8 1.72 16.80 -23.52
C TRP A 8 0.33 16.71 -24.14
N THR A 9 -0.01 15.54 -24.64
CA THR A 9 -1.32 15.23 -25.21
C THR A 9 -2.21 14.54 -24.20
N GLN A 10 -3.53 14.66 -24.37
CA GLN A 10 -4.49 13.97 -23.50
C GLN A 10 -4.36 12.44 -23.55
N LYS A 11 -3.86 11.88 -24.66
CA LYS A 11 -3.55 10.45 -24.79
C LYS A 11 -2.35 10.06 -23.93
N GLU A 12 -1.27 10.84 -23.96
CA GLU A 12 -0.10 10.64 -23.08
C GLU A 12 -0.50 10.76 -21.61
N ASP A 13 -1.39 11.70 -21.26
CA ASP A 13 -1.89 11.87 -19.90
C ASP A 13 -2.73 10.66 -19.43
N LYS A 14 -3.61 10.10 -20.29
CA LYS A 14 -4.40 8.89 -19.98
C LYS A 14 -3.50 7.70 -19.66
N ILE A 15 -2.48 7.47 -20.49
CA ILE A 15 -1.53 6.36 -20.30
C ILE A 15 -0.72 6.57 -19.01
N LEU A 16 -0.29 7.80 -18.74
CA LEU A 16 0.42 8.12 -17.49
C LEU A 16 -0.46 7.86 -16.26
N ILE A 17 -1.75 8.21 -16.32
CA ILE A 17 -2.70 7.92 -15.24
C ILE A 17 -2.84 6.43 -15.03
N GLU A 18 -3.18 5.68 -16.08
CA GLU A 18 -3.41 4.24 -16.01
C GLU A 18 -2.24 3.48 -15.36
N ILE A 19 -1.00 3.79 -15.78
CA ILE A 19 0.20 3.14 -15.24
C ILE A 19 0.38 3.48 -13.76
N VAL A 20 0.24 4.75 -13.37
CA VAL A 20 0.46 5.15 -11.98
C VAL A 20 -0.62 4.61 -11.06
N THR A 21 -1.89 4.61 -11.48
CA THR A 21 -3.01 4.03 -10.73
C THR A 21 -2.83 2.52 -10.57
N CYS A 22 -2.41 1.81 -11.63
CA CYS A 22 -2.14 0.37 -11.57
C CYS A 22 -1.04 0.05 -10.53
N TYR A 23 0.08 0.75 -10.55
CA TYR A 23 1.17 0.54 -9.60
C TYR A 23 0.76 0.87 -8.16
N LYS A 24 -0.04 1.94 -7.97
CA LYS A 24 -0.61 2.31 -6.66
C LYS A 24 -1.49 1.19 -6.09
N ASN A 25 -2.34 0.59 -6.91
CA ASN A 25 -3.25 -0.48 -6.50
C ASN A 25 -2.52 -1.81 -6.25
N SER A 26 -1.41 -2.06 -6.95
CA SER A 26 -0.57 -3.24 -6.75
C SER A 26 0.48 -3.08 -5.64
N GLY A 27 0.50 -1.95 -4.91
CA GLY A 27 1.45 -1.68 -3.83
C GLY A 27 2.90 -1.44 -4.27
N LYS A 28 3.14 -1.19 -5.57
CA LYS A 28 4.48 -0.89 -6.12
C LYS A 28 4.82 0.59 -5.98
N THR A 29 6.11 0.92 -6.08
CA THR A 29 6.57 2.29 -5.88
C THR A 29 6.23 3.19 -7.08
N GLN A 30 5.91 4.46 -6.81
CA GLN A 30 5.64 5.45 -7.86
C GLN A 30 6.86 5.71 -8.75
N THR A 31 8.07 5.54 -8.22
CA THR A 31 9.33 5.71 -8.97
C THR A 31 9.45 4.69 -10.10
N GLU A 32 9.06 3.45 -9.86
CA GLU A 32 9.00 2.40 -10.89
C GLU A 32 7.92 2.71 -11.93
N ALA A 33 6.75 3.17 -11.48
CA ALA A 33 5.66 3.58 -12.37
C ALA A 33 6.09 4.70 -13.34
N PHE A 34 6.84 5.70 -12.87
CA PHE A 34 7.33 6.78 -13.73
C PHE A 34 8.42 6.32 -14.71
N LYS A 35 9.20 5.30 -14.34
CA LYS A 35 10.20 4.69 -15.24
C LYS A 35 9.50 3.93 -16.38
N ASP A 36 8.50 3.12 -16.06
CA ASP A 36 7.71 2.37 -17.05
C ASP A 36 6.89 3.32 -17.96
N ALA A 37 6.24 4.33 -17.37
CA ALA A 37 5.53 5.36 -18.13
C ALA A 37 6.48 6.18 -19.03
N GLY A 38 7.69 6.47 -18.56
CA GLY A 38 8.72 7.14 -19.37
C GLY A 38 9.11 6.33 -20.60
N GLN A 39 9.31 5.02 -20.45
CA GLN A 39 9.61 4.12 -21.56
C GLN A 39 8.47 4.08 -22.59
N LYS A 40 7.22 3.90 -22.13
CA LYS A 40 6.03 3.83 -23.01
C LYS A 40 5.73 5.14 -23.74
N LEU A 41 5.93 6.27 -23.08
CA LEU A 41 5.63 7.61 -23.64
C LEU A 41 6.81 8.24 -24.38
N GLN A 42 7.96 7.55 -24.43
CA GLN A 42 9.23 8.09 -24.94
C GLN A 42 9.59 9.43 -24.27
N ARG A 43 9.45 9.48 -22.93
CA ARG A 43 9.76 10.64 -22.09
C ARG A 43 10.69 10.20 -20.94
N THR A 44 11.41 11.15 -20.34
CA THR A 44 12.19 10.87 -19.12
C THR A 44 11.25 10.65 -17.92
N ALA A 45 11.60 9.76 -17.00
CA ALA A 45 10.85 9.54 -15.76
C ALA A 45 10.61 10.84 -14.97
N ALA A 46 11.57 11.76 -14.96
CA ALA A 46 11.44 13.08 -14.33
C ALA A 46 10.33 13.94 -14.97
N ALA A 47 10.17 13.88 -16.29
CA ALA A 47 9.10 14.59 -17.00
C ALA A 47 7.73 13.99 -16.68
N CYS A 48 7.62 12.66 -16.58
CA CYS A 48 6.39 11.97 -16.17
C CYS A 48 6.01 12.36 -14.73
N ARG A 49 6.98 12.34 -13.81
CA ARG A 49 6.79 12.78 -12.41
C ARG A 49 6.31 14.24 -12.33
N TYR A 50 6.94 15.13 -13.10
CA TYR A 50 6.55 16.54 -13.14
C TYR A 50 5.13 16.72 -13.68
N ARG A 51 4.76 16.01 -14.75
CA ARG A 51 3.41 16.06 -15.33
C ARG A 51 2.35 15.55 -14.34
N TRP A 52 2.65 14.43 -13.70
CA TRP A 52 1.81 13.82 -12.67
C TRP A 52 1.54 14.78 -11.51
N ASN A 53 2.59 15.30 -10.89
CA ASN A 53 2.48 16.15 -9.70
C ASN A 53 1.77 17.49 -9.97
N ASN A 54 1.92 18.05 -11.18
CA ASN A 54 1.40 19.39 -11.49
C ASN A 54 0.01 19.41 -12.13
N LYS A 55 -0.37 18.37 -12.87
CA LYS A 55 -1.61 18.40 -13.68
C LYS A 55 -2.54 17.20 -13.46
N LEU A 56 -2.02 16.03 -13.10
CA LEU A 56 -2.84 14.80 -13.07
C LEU A 56 -3.23 14.39 -11.65
N ARG A 57 -2.37 14.64 -10.64
CA ARG A 57 -2.65 14.31 -9.22
C ARG A 57 -3.87 15.05 -8.65
N LYS A 58 -4.07 16.32 -9.06
CA LYS A 58 -5.24 17.10 -8.62
C LYS A 58 -6.53 16.52 -9.19
N ASN A 59 -6.52 16.20 -10.48
CA ASN A 59 -7.67 15.64 -11.19
C ASN A 59 -8.07 14.23 -10.71
N GLU A 60 -7.14 13.42 -10.19
CA GLU A 60 -7.49 12.12 -9.58
C GLU A 60 -8.26 12.28 -8.25
N ASN A 61 -7.88 13.26 -7.43
CA ASN A 61 -8.58 13.55 -6.18
C ASN A 61 -9.92 14.28 -6.43
N GLU A 62 -10.05 14.95 -7.58
CA GLU A 62 -11.25 15.68 -8.02
C GLU A 62 -12.23 14.83 -8.84
N LYS A 63 -12.07 13.49 -8.92
CA LYS A 63 -13.08 12.61 -9.55
C LYS A 63 -14.40 12.50 -8.76
N GLY A 64 -14.71 13.46 -7.91
CA GLY A 64 -16.06 13.89 -7.58
C GLY A 64 -16.36 15.23 -8.27
N HIS A 65 -17.22 15.21 -9.29
CA HIS A 65 -17.84 16.34 -10.00
C HIS A 65 -17.01 17.19 -11.01
N PRO A 66 -17.53 17.44 -12.23
CA PRO A 66 -16.89 18.34 -13.19
C PRO A 66 -17.30 19.79 -12.91
N ILE A 67 -16.35 20.67 -12.60
CA ILE A 67 -16.55 22.13 -12.67
C ILE A 67 -15.73 22.66 -13.85
N SER A 68 -16.45 22.87 -14.95
CA SER A 68 -15.99 23.67 -16.09
C SER A 68 -15.94 25.14 -15.71
N GLY A 69 -14.97 25.87 -16.24
CA GLY A 69 -14.97 27.34 -16.25
C GLY A 69 -13.89 27.98 -15.40
N ARG A 70 -13.15 28.90 -16.02
CA ARG A 70 -12.17 29.78 -15.35
C ARG A 70 -12.91 30.84 -14.53
N GLU A 71 -12.15 31.44 -13.60
CA GLU A 71 -12.45 32.69 -12.87
C GLU A 71 -13.53 32.59 -11.77
N ASP A 72 -13.07 32.44 -10.53
CA ASP A 72 -13.62 33.11 -9.35
C ASP A 72 -12.70 32.90 -8.15
N CYS A 73 -11.80 33.84 -7.94
CA CYS A 73 -11.08 34.01 -6.68
C CYS A 73 -12.04 34.55 -5.62
N ASN A 74 -13.03 33.76 -5.18
CA ASN A 74 -13.84 34.03 -3.97
C ASN A 74 -14.72 32.85 -3.48
N LYS A 75 -14.46 31.60 -3.89
CA LYS A 75 -15.20 30.42 -3.37
C LYS A 75 -14.62 29.87 -2.06
N LEU A 76 -14.55 30.71 -1.04
CA LEU A 76 -14.63 30.27 0.34
C LEU A 76 -15.93 30.83 0.90
N ASN A 77 -17.05 30.24 0.49
CA ASN A 77 -18.32 30.52 1.13
C ASN A 77 -18.32 29.87 2.51
N LEU A 78 -19.10 30.45 3.42
CA LEU A 78 -19.18 29.97 4.79
C LEU A 78 -19.70 28.52 4.83
N GLU A 79 -20.59 28.16 3.90
CA GLU A 79 -21.16 26.83 3.76
C GLU A 79 -20.10 25.75 3.44
N THR A 80 -19.18 25.99 2.49
CA THR A 80 -18.11 25.02 2.19
C THR A 80 -17.10 24.93 3.32
N ILE A 81 -16.84 26.02 4.05
CA ILE A 81 -15.99 25.98 5.25
C ILE A 81 -16.65 25.12 6.33
N ILE A 82 -17.94 25.32 6.60
CA ILE A 82 -18.69 24.54 7.60
C ILE A 82 -18.67 23.06 7.22
N GLU A 83 -18.95 22.73 5.97
CA GLU A 83 -18.93 21.35 5.48
C GLU A 83 -17.54 20.73 5.65
N HIS A 84 -16.46 21.43 5.27
CA HIS A 84 -15.10 20.94 5.46
C HIS A 84 -14.75 20.71 6.93
N LEU A 85 -15.13 21.63 7.82
CA LEU A 85 -14.88 21.50 9.26
C LEU A 85 -15.65 20.32 9.87
N GLN A 86 -16.88 20.07 9.41
CA GLN A 86 -17.67 18.91 9.82
C GLN A 86 -17.03 17.61 9.33
N THR A 87 -16.60 17.54 8.06
CA THR A 87 -15.89 16.38 7.52
C THR A 87 -14.59 16.12 8.27
N LEU A 88 -13.77 17.16 8.50
CA LEU A 88 -12.53 17.05 9.28
C LEU A 88 -12.78 16.54 10.69
N LYS A 89 -13.88 16.98 11.32
CA LYS A 89 -14.25 16.49 12.65
C LYS A 89 -14.58 14.99 12.64
N ILE A 90 -15.32 14.53 11.64
CA ILE A 90 -15.67 13.11 11.46
C ILE A 90 -14.40 12.29 11.20
N GLU A 91 -13.56 12.73 10.27
CA GLU A 91 -12.27 12.08 9.96
C GLU A 91 -11.37 12.01 11.19
N GLN A 92 -11.38 13.03 12.04
CA GLN A 92 -10.58 13.03 13.27
C GLN A 92 -11.10 12.03 14.30
N LEU A 93 -12.42 11.87 14.43
CA LEU A 93 -13.02 10.83 15.28
C LEU A 93 -12.70 9.43 14.74
N GLU A 94 -12.79 9.24 13.43
CA GLU A 94 -12.45 7.97 12.78
C GLU A 94 -10.97 7.63 12.93
N ASN A 95 -10.06 8.60 12.74
CA ASN A 95 -8.63 8.40 12.96
C ASN A 95 -8.33 7.99 14.40
N ASN A 96 -8.99 8.61 15.38
CA ASN A 96 -8.83 8.21 16.78
C ASN A 96 -9.32 6.78 17.03
N ARG A 97 -10.47 6.39 16.44
CA ARG A 97 -10.99 5.02 16.52
C ARG A 97 -10.02 4.01 15.89
N LEU A 98 -9.58 4.28 14.66
CA LEU A 98 -8.64 3.44 13.92
C LEU A 98 -7.29 3.33 14.63
N LYS A 99 -6.85 4.38 15.32
CA LYS A 99 -5.62 4.35 16.12
C LYS A 99 -5.74 3.38 17.30
N SER A 100 -6.84 3.45 18.05
CA SER A 100 -7.10 2.52 19.16
C SER A 100 -7.23 1.06 18.67
N GLU A 101 -7.93 0.85 17.55
CA GLU A 101 -8.07 -0.48 16.94
C GLU A 101 -6.72 -1.05 16.50
N ASN A 102 -5.86 -0.22 15.90
CA ASN A 102 -4.49 -0.61 15.54
C ASN A 102 -3.64 -0.98 16.77
N GLU A 103 -3.77 -0.26 17.88
CA GLU A 103 -3.07 -0.58 19.12
C GLU A 103 -3.54 -1.92 19.70
N MET A 104 -4.85 -2.19 19.69
CA MET A 104 -5.40 -3.49 20.09
C MET A 104 -4.91 -4.62 19.21
N ILE A 105 -5.00 -4.47 17.88
CA ILE A 105 -4.55 -5.48 16.92
C ILE A 105 -3.06 -5.78 17.10
N LYS A 106 -2.22 -4.77 17.33
CA LYS A 106 -0.79 -4.96 17.60
C LYS A 106 -0.55 -5.77 18.88
N SER A 107 -1.32 -5.51 19.93
CA SER A 107 -1.24 -6.25 21.19
C SER A 107 -1.61 -7.71 20.98
N ASP A 108 -2.72 -7.99 20.29
CA ASP A 108 -3.17 -9.36 20.06
C ASP A 108 -2.26 -10.12 19.10
N HIS A 109 -1.73 -9.45 18.08
CA HIS A 109 -0.71 -10.01 17.21
C HIS A 109 0.54 -10.41 17.99
N LEU A 110 0.96 -9.61 18.97
CA LEU A 110 2.09 -9.95 19.84
C LEU A 110 1.79 -11.19 20.71
N LYS A 111 0.58 -11.28 21.28
CA LYS A 111 0.16 -12.45 22.07
C LYS A 111 0.16 -13.73 21.22
N LEU A 112 -0.52 -13.69 20.07
CA LEU A 112 -0.61 -14.83 19.15
C LEU A 112 0.77 -15.27 18.66
N LYS A 113 1.67 -14.31 18.39
CA LYS A 113 3.05 -14.63 18.01
C LYS A 113 3.81 -15.37 19.12
N ASN A 114 3.61 -14.96 20.38
CA ASN A 114 4.23 -15.64 21.51
C ASN A 114 3.64 -17.04 21.73
N GLU A 115 2.32 -17.19 21.60
CA GLU A 115 1.64 -18.50 21.67
C GLU A 115 2.12 -19.44 20.56
N LEU A 116 2.25 -18.95 19.33
CA LEU A 116 2.78 -19.72 18.21
C LEU A 116 4.19 -20.23 18.53
N LYS A 117 5.07 -19.34 19.00
CA LYS A 117 6.44 -19.70 19.37
C LYS A 117 6.47 -20.76 20.47
N GLU A 118 5.57 -20.68 21.45
CA GLU A 118 5.52 -21.67 22.53
C GLU A 118 5.00 -23.03 22.05
N ARG A 119 3.98 -23.04 21.20
CA ARG A 119 3.47 -24.27 20.56
C ARG A 119 4.52 -24.93 19.66
N GLU A 120 5.30 -24.14 18.93
CA GLU A 120 6.43 -24.66 18.13
C GLU A 120 7.48 -25.36 19.00
N LYS A 121 7.82 -24.81 20.16
CA LYS A 121 8.73 -25.47 21.11
C LYS A 121 8.15 -26.78 21.64
N GLN A 122 6.88 -26.76 22.06
CA GLN A 122 6.20 -27.97 22.55
C GLN A 122 6.21 -29.07 21.49
N PHE A 123 5.97 -28.70 20.23
CA PHE A 123 6.02 -29.65 19.11
C PHE A 123 7.45 -30.18 18.88
N ALA A 124 8.47 -29.34 18.97
CA ALA A 124 9.86 -29.74 18.85
C ALA A 124 10.28 -30.71 19.97
N GLU A 125 9.87 -30.46 21.21
CA GLU A 125 10.12 -31.34 22.35
C GLU A 125 9.43 -32.69 22.17
N LEU A 126 8.16 -32.67 21.75
CA LEU A 126 7.40 -33.88 21.49
C LEU A 126 8.06 -34.72 20.38
N ARG A 127 8.49 -34.07 19.29
CA ARG A 127 9.24 -34.71 18.20
C ARG A 127 10.55 -35.33 18.69
N ARG A 128 11.26 -34.69 19.63
CA ARG A 128 12.46 -35.26 20.27
C ARG A 128 12.13 -36.50 21.09
N LYS A 129 11.05 -36.48 21.87
CA LYS A 129 10.58 -37.64 22.66
C LYS A 129 10.25 -38.82 21.75
N TYR A 130 9.48 -38.60 20.68
CA TYR A 130 9.16 -39.65 19.71
C TYR A 130 10.40 -40.22 19.04
N ARG A 131 11.37 -39.38 18.64
CA ARG A 131 12.63 -39.85 18.08
C ARG A 131 13.40 -40.74 19.06
N GLY A 132 13.48 -40.34 20.34
CA GLY A 132 14.14 -41.14 21.37
C GLY A 132 13.50 -42.51 21.53
N LEU A 133 12.16 -42.57 21.58
CA LEU A 133 11.44 -43.83 21.65
C LEU A 133 11.70 -44.72 20.41
N MET A 134 11.70 -44.14 19.21
CA MET A 134 11.98 -44.88 17.98
C MET A 134 13.40 -45.49 17.97
N ASN A 135 14.40 -44.78 18.50
CA ASN A 135 15.76 -45.32 18.61
C ASN A 135 15.79 -46.54 19.56
N VAL A 136 15.17 -46.45 20.73
CA VAL A 136 15.09 -47.57 21.69
C VAL A 136 14.38 -48.77 21.08
N ILE A 137 13.31 -48.55 20.32
CA ILE A 137 12.59 -49.62 19.63
C ILE A 137 13.49 -50.28 18.56
N SER A 138 14.27 -49.49 17.81
CA SER A 138 15.23 -50.03 16.83
C SER A 138 16.30 -50.88 17.52
N GLU A 139 16.91 -50.39 18.59
CA GLU A 139 17.94 -51.10 19.34
C GLU A 139 17.41 -52.42 19.93
N ALA A 140 16.20 -52.40 20.47
CA ALA A 140 15.54 -53.61 20.98
C ALA A 140 15.23 -54.61 19.85
N LYS A 141 14.83 -54.14 18.67
CA LYS A 141 14.59 -54.98 17.49
C LYS A 141 15.88 -55.65 17.02
N ASP A 142 16.96 -54.87 16.90
CA ASP A 142 18.27 -55.37 16.46
C ASP A 142 18.86 -56.40 17.44
N SER A 143 18.55 -56.27 18.74
CA SER A 143 18.96 -57.22 19.78
C SER A 143 18.17 -58.54 19.76
N ILE A 144 17.01 -58.58 19.12
CA ILE A 144 16.19 -59.79 18.94
C ILE A 144 16.56 -60.51 17.64
N GLU A 145 17.06 -59.77 16.64
CA GLU A 145 17.48 -60.31 15.33
C GLU A 145 18.91 -60.89 15.30
N ASN A 146 19.73 -60.66 16.34
CA ASN A 146 21.07 -61.24 16.56
C ASN A 146 21.05 -62.37 17.59
#